data_AF-A0A329Y9C3-F1
#
_entry.id   AF-A0A329Y9C3-F1
#
_cell.length_a   1.000
_cell.length_b   1.000
_cell.length_c   1.000
_cell.angle_alpha   90.00
_cell.angle_beta   90.00
_cell.angle_gamma   90.00
#
_symmetry.space_group_name_H-M   'P 1'
#
loop_
_entity.id
_entity.type
_entity.pdbx_description
1 polymer ?
#
loop_
_entity_poly.entity_id
_entity_poly.type
_entity_poly.pdbx_seq_one_letter_code
_entity_poly.pdbx_strand_id
1 'polypeptide(L)'
;EVSGQAVDRAVNAMRTIAEKISIVQEIARQTDLLALNAAVEAARAGEHGRGFAVVASEVRKLAERSQAAAAEISSLSGETVTVATEAGEMLSRLVPDIRKTAELVAEISAACREQDIGASQINEAIQQLDKVTQQNAGASEEMSATSEELAAQAEELQASIAFFKVDQANARKTQTVHQPVHAPASPAKSRPVAKAPAARTPAARTDNSVAAQQARLKGFSLDMSMGGPDADDAEFKESA
;
A
#
# COMPACT_ATOMS: atom_id res chain seq x y z
N GLU A 1 17.71 -1.83 20.64
CA GLU A 1 18.53 -1.43 21.80
C GLU A 1 19.72 -2.36 22.01
N VAL A 2 19.49 -3.68 22.14
CA VAL A 2 20.57 -4.67 22.29
C VAL A 2 21.60 -4.63 21.16
N SER A 3 21.16 -4.42 19.90
CA SER A 3 22.06 -4.36 18.75
C SER A 3 23.00 -3.15 18.77
N GLY A 4 22.54 -1.98 19.20
CA GLY A 4 23.40 -0.78 19.32
C GLY A 4 24.45 -0.97 20.42
N GLN A 5 24.03 -1.47 21.58
CA GLN A 5 24.95 -1.80 22.69
C GLN A 5 25.96 -2.90 22.33
N ALA A 6 25.62 -3.80 21.40
CA ALA A 6 26.55 -4.82 20.91
C ALA A 6 27.63 -4.19 20.02
N VAL A 7 27.25 -3.27 19.13
CA VAL A 7 28.19 -2.54 18.27
C VAL A 7 29.11 -1.65 19.11
N ASP A 8 28.58 -0.92 20.09
CA ASP A 8 29.40 -0.09 20.99
C ASP A 8 30.44 -0.92 21.77
N ARG A 9 30.04 -2.10 22.24
CA ARG A 9 30.96 -3.05 22.89
C ARG A 9 32.04 -3.55 21.93
N ALA A 10 31.69 -3.84 20.68
CA ALA A 10 32.64 -4.25 19.66
C ALA A 10 33.66 -3.13 19.37
N VAL A 11 33.21 -1.88 19.22
CA VAL A 11 34.08 -0.70 19.02
C VAL A 11 35.06 -0.55 20.18
N ASN A 12 34.58 -0.63 21.42
CA ASN A 12 35.45 -0.52 22.61
C ASN A 12 36.46 -1.67 22.71
N ALA A 13 36.05 -2.90 22.37
CA ALA A 13 36.95 -4.05 22.32
C ALA A 13 38.05 -3.86 21.25
N MET A 14 37.69 -3.37 20.06
CA MET A 14 38.65 -3.10 18.99
C MET A 14 39.63 -1.98 19.33
N ARG A 15 39.18 -0.92 20.00
CA ARG A 15 40.08 0.12 20.55
C ARG A 15 41.08 -0.45 21.55
N THR A 16 40.60 -1.30 22.45
CA THR A 16 41.47 -1.99 23.42
C THR A 16 42.49 -2.89 22.71
N ILE A 17 42.08 -3.60 21.66
CA ILE A 17 43.00 -4.41 20.84
C ILE A 17 44.07 -3.51 20.21
N ALA A 18 43.70 -2.39 19.58
CA ALA A 18 44.65 -1.46 18.97
C ALA A 18 45.67 -0.93 19.98
N GLU A 19 45.24 -0.56 21.20
CA GLU A 19 46.14 -0.15 22.29
C GLU A 19 47.10 -1.27 22.69
N LYS A 20 46.63 -2.51 22.84
CA LYS A 20 47.50 -3.65 23.19
C LYS A 20 48.50 -3.96 22.08
N ILE A 21 48.11 -3.82 20.82
CA ILE A 21 48.99 -4.03 19.68
C ILE A 21 50.06 -2.93 19.57
N SER A 22 49.74 -1.69 19.94
CA SER A 22 50.74 -0.62 20.05
C SER A 22 51.84 -0.95 21.06
N ILE A 23 51.48 -1.57 22.20
CA ILE A 23 52.47 -2.06 23.17
C ILE A 23 53.32 -3.19 22.58
N VAL A 24 52.72 -4.12 21.84
CA VAL A 24 53.45 -5.21 21.16
C VAL A 24 54.44 -4.65 20.13
N GLN A 25 54.05 -3.61 19.39
CA GLN A 25 54.92 -2.93 18.43
C GLN A 25 56.13 -2.29 19.11
N GLU A 26 55.94 -1.67 20.29
CA GLU A 26 57.05 -1.12 21.08
C GLU A 26 57.96 -2.21 21.64
N ILE A 27 57.41 -3.35 22.10
CA ILE A 27 58.22 -4.51 22.53
C ILE A 27 59.05 -5.05 21.37
N ALA A 28 58.47 -5.17 20.17
CA ALA A 28 59.19 -5.62 18.98
C ALA A 28 60.34 -4.66 18.64
N ARG A 29 60.10 -3.34 18.70
CA ARG A 29 61.14 -2.32 18.47
C ARG A 29 62.28 -2.39 19.51
N GLN A 30 61.95 -2.60 20.78
CA GLN A 30 62.95 -2.77 21.84
C GLN A 30 63.77 -4.05 21.63
N THR A 31 63.12 -5.13 21.22
CA THR A 31 63.77 -6.42 20.91
C THR A 31 64.73 -6.29 19.73
N ASP A 32 64.33 -5.57 18.68
CA ASP A 32 65.18 -5.24 17.53
C ASP A 32 66.42 -4.46 17.95
N LEU A 33 66.25 -3.44 18.81
CA LEU A 33 67.35 -2.63 19.33
C LEU A 33 68.32 -3.45 20.21
N LEU A 34 67.80 -4.37 21.04
CA LEU A 34 68.61 -5.29 21.83
C LEU A 34 69.38 -6.28 20.94
N ALA A 35 68.74 -6.81 19.90
CA ALA A 35 69.36 -7.71 18.93
C ALA A 35 70.49 -7.00 18.16
N LEU A 36 70.29 -5.73 17.79
CA LEU A 36 71.32 -4.91 17.17
C LEU A 36 72.54 -4.74 18.10
N ASN A 37 72.31 -4.40 19.37
CA ASN A 37 73.38 -4.28 20.36
C ASN A 37 74.14 -5.61 20.55
N ALA A 38 73.42 -6.73 20.59
CA ALA A 38 74.01 -8.06 20.68
C ALA A 38 74.85 -8.40 19.44
N ALA A 39 74.41 -8.02 18.24
CA ALA A 39 75.17 -8.20 17.01
C ALA A 39 76.48 -7.37 17.00
N VAL A 40 76.44 -6.14 17.52
CA VAL A 40 77.62 -5.29 17.66
C VAL A 40 78.62 -5.88 18.65
N GLU A 41 78.16 -6.36 19.81
CA GLU A 41 79.05 -6.96 20.81
C GLU A 41 79.62 -8.31 20.34
N ALA A 42 78.84 -9.08 19.58
CA ALA A 42 79.31 -10.30 18.93
C ALA A 42 80.40 -10.02 17.88
N ALA A 43 80.26 -8.95 17.08
CA ALA A 43 81.31 -8.51 16.16
C ALA A 43 82.58 -8.06 16.91
N ARG A 44 82.42 -7.41 18.07
CA ARG A 44 83.52 -6.96 18.92
C ARG A 44 84.29 -8.12 19.56
N ALA A 45 83.62 -9.21 19.90
CA ALA A 45 84.22 -10.42 20.45
C ALA A 45 84.97 -11.28 19.41
N GLY A 46 84.93 -10.91 18.12
CA GLY A 46 85.64 -11.60 17.04
C GLY A 46 85.22 -13.06 16.87
N GLU A 47 86.19 -13.98 16.83
CA GLU A 47 85.94 -15.42 16.61
C GLU A 47 85.05 -16.04 17.71
N HIS A 48 85.14 -15.55 18.95
CA HIS A 48 84.33 -16.05 20.07
C HIS A 48 82.86 -15.62 20.00
N GLY A 49 82.54 -14.58 19.21
CA GLY A 49 81.19 -14.04 19.05
C GLY A 49 80.38 -14.66 17.92
N ARG A 50 80.95 -15.54 17.07
CA ARG A 50 80.29 -16.06 15.86
C ARG A 50 78.94 -16.73 16.13
N GLY A 51 78.83 -17.53 17.21
CA GLY A 51 77.57 -18.18 17.58
C GLY A 51 76.51 -17.18 18.04
N PHE A 52 76.92 -16.16 18.82
CA PHE A 52 76.03 -15.09 19.30
C PHE A 52 75.56 -14.18 18.16
N ALA A 53 76.40 -13.94 17.14
CA ALA A 53 76.03 -13.15 15.98
C ALA A 53 74.86 -13.77 15.19
N VAL A 54 74.85 -15.10 15.03
CA VAL A 54 73.76 -15.82 14.35
C VAL A 54 72.45 -15.71 15.15
N VAL A 55 72.52 -15.90 16.46
CA VAL A 55 71.34 -15.76 17.33
C VAL A 55 70.81 -14.32 17.29
N ALA A 56 71.68 -13.31 17.37
CA ALA A 56 71.29 -11.91 17.27
C ALA A 56 70.60 -11.60 15.93
N SER A 57 71.10 -12.12 14.82
CA SER A 57 70.46 -11.96 13.50
C SER A 57 69.07 -12.60 13.43
N GLU A 58 68.88 -13.77 14.04
CA GLU A 58 67.59 -14.47 14.04
C GLU A 58 66.57 -13.75 14.93
N VAL A 59 67.00 -13.26 16.10
CA VAL A 59 66.16 -12.44 17.00
C VAL A 59 65.75 -11.14 16.30
N ARG A 60 66.68 -10.50 15.57
CA ARG A 60 66.37 -9.29 14.79
C ARG A 60 65.29 -9.54 13.74
N LYS A 61 65.46 -10.61 12.95
CA LYS A 61 64.48 -11.01 11.94
C LYS A 61 63.11 -11.34 12.52
N LEU A 62 63.06 -11.95 13.72
CA LEU A 62 61.82 -12.22 14.44
C LEU A 62 61.15 -10.94 14.95
N ALA A 63 61.94 -9.97 15.42
CA ALA A 63 61.47 -8.66 15.85
C ALA A 63 60.88 -7.85 14.67
N GLU A 64 61.60 -7.77 13.55
CA GLU A 64 61.13 -7.13 12.31
C GLU A 64 59.80 -7.74 11.83
N ARG A 65 59.70 -9.09 11.84
CA ARG A 65 58.46 -9.80 11.49
C ARG A 65 57.32 -9.53 12.47
N SER A 66 57.60 -9.45 13.78
CA SER A 66 56.59 -9.12 14.79
C SER A 66 56.08 -7.69 14.64
N GLN A 67 56.95 -6.76 14.28
CA GLN A 67 56.58 -5.36 14.04
C GLN A 67 55.68 -5.21 12.81
N ALA A 68 55.97 -5.92 11.72
CA ALA A 68 55.12 -5.96 10.53
C ALA A 68 53.72 -6.50 10.85
N ALA A 69 53.64 -7.65 11.54
CA ALA A 69 52.36 -8.24 11.94
C ALA A 69 51.56 -7.32 12.90
N ALA A 70 52.23 -6.68 13.86
CA ALA A 70 51.58 -5.72 14.75
C ALA A 70 51.01 -4.52 13.98
N ALA A 71 51.74 -4.00 12.97
CA ALA A 71 51.26 -2.90 12.14
C ALA A 71 50.00 -3.30 11.33
N GLU A 72 49.99 -4.49 10.74
CA GLU A 72 48.83 -5.03 10.02
C GLU A 72 47.60 -5.17 10.93
N ILE A 73 47.77 -5.74 12.13
CA ILE A 73 46.66 -5.88 13.09
C ILE A 73 46.16 -4.51 13.55
N SER A 74 47.06 -3.54 13.77
CA SER A 74 46.69 -2.18 14.14
C SER A 74 45.86 -1.49 13.05
N SER A 75 46.26 -1.64 11.78
CA SER A 75 45.53 -1.09 10.64
C SER A 75 44.12 -1.70 10.54
N LEU A 76 44.05 -3.03 10.54
CA LEU A 76 42.79 -3.77 10.48
C LEU A 76 41.87 -3.43 11.66
N SER A 77 42.45 -3.24 12.85
CA SER A 77 41.68 -2.84 14.03
C SER A 77 41.08 -1.44 13.88
N GLY A 78 41.84 -0.51 13.31
CA GLY A 78 41.36 0.84 12.99
C GLY A 78 40.23 0.83 11.97
N GLU A 79 40.39 0.09 10.87
CA GLU A 79 39.33 -0.08 9.85
C GLU A 79 38.06 -0.67 10.43
N THR A 80 38.20 -1.71 11.28
CA THR A 80 37.04 -2.36 11.93
C THR A 80 36.31 -1.39 12.86
N VAL A 81 37.02 -0.52 13.59
CA VAL A 81 36.40 0.53 14.42
C VAL A 81 35.55 1.47 13.56
N THR A 82 36.07 1.92 12.41
CA THR A 82 35.35 2.81 11.49
C THR A 82 34.07 2.16 11.00
N VAL A 83 34.16 0.95 10.44
CA VAL A 83 33.00 0.20 9.91
C VAL A 83 31.96 -0.07 11.00
N ALA A 84 32.40 -0.47 12.20
CA ALA A 84 31.50 -0.71 13.31
C ALA A 84 30.79 0.58 13.77
N THR A 85 31.49 1.72 13.76
CA THR A 85 30.89 3.02 14.11
C THR A 85 29.82 3.43 13.09
N GLU A 86 30.13 3.31 11.79
CA GLU A 86 29.16 3.58 10.72
C GLU A 86 27.92 2.67 10.82
N ALA A 87 28.13 1.38 11.10
CA ALA A 87 27.04 0.44 11.34
C ALA A 87 26.19 0.84 12.56
N GLY A 88 26.82 1.33 13.63
CA GLY A 88 26.16 1.85 14.83
C GLY A 88 25.27 3.06 14.52
N GLU A 89 25.78 4.02 13.74
CA GLU A 89 25.01 5.19 13.31
C GLU A 89 23.81 4.82 12.44
N MET A 90 24.00 3.90 11.47
CA MET A 90 22.90 3.41 10.64
C MET A 90 21.82 2.74 11.48
N LEU A 91 22.20 1.88 12.43
CA LEU A 91 21.25 1.25 13.35
C LEU A 91 20.54 2.26 14.24
N SER A 92 21.23 3.32 14.67
CA SER A 92 20.63 4.39 15.49
C SER A 92 19.56 5.18 14.73
N ARG A 93 19.63 5.26 13.39
CA ARG A 93 18.58 5.88 12.55
C ARG A 93 17.47 4.89 12.21
N LEU A 94 17.83 3.65 11.90
CA LEU A 94 16.89 2.60 11.47
C LEU A 94 15.88 2.22 12.57
N VAL A 95 16.30 2.16 13.83
CA VAL A 95 15.42 1.76 14.94
C VAL A 95 14.24 2.73 15.14
N PRO A 96 14.44 4.06 15.19
CA PRO A 96 13.35 5.03 15.17
C PRO A 96 12.41 4.87 13.97
N ASP A 97 12.95 4.68 12.76
CA ASP A 97 12.14 4.54 11.55
C ASP A 97 11.24 3.30 11.62
N ILE A 98 11.77 2.16 12.06
CA ILE A 98 10.98 0.93 12.27
C ILE A 98 9.86 1.17 13.29
N ARG A 99 10.13 1.91 14.38
CA ARG A 99 9.10 2.25 15.38
C ARG A 99 7.99 3.09 14.76
N LYS A 100 8.35 4.09 13.95
CA LYS A 100 7.37 4.93 13.25
C LYS A 100 6.54 4.11 12.26
N THR A 101 7.16 3.18 11.51
CA THR A 101 6.42 2.26 10.64
C THR A 101 5.46 1.38 11.44
N ALA A 102 5.87 0.87 12.60
CA ALA A 102 5.00 0.06 13.45
C ALA A 102 3.81 0.86 14.00
N GLU A 103 4.04 2.12 14.39
CA GLU A 103 2.98 3.05 14.82
C GLU A 103 1.97 3.32 13.69
N LEU A 104 2.46 3.62 12.48
CA LEU A 104 1.61 3.80 11.30
C LEU A 104 0.77 2.54 11.00
N VAL A 105 1.35 1.35 11.11
CA VAL A 105 0.61 0.09 10.92
C VAL A 105 -0.47 -0.10 11.99
N ALA A 106 -0.20 0.31 13.23
CA ALA A 106 -1.19 0.27 14.31
C ALA A 106 -2.33 1.26 14.06
N GLU A 107 -2.03 2.47 13.60
CA GLU A 107 -3.02 3.48 13.20
C GLU A 107 -3.89 2.99 12.03
N ILE A 108 -3.27 2.43 10.98
CA ILE A 108 -3.98 1.84 9.84
C ILE A 108 -4.91 0.72 10.33
N SER A 109 -4.42 -0.15 11.22
CA SER A 109 -5.23 -1.24 11.76
C SER A 109 -6.43 -0.74 12.56
N ALA A 110 -6.26 0.34 13.32
CA ALA A 110 -7.37 0.99 14.05
C ALA A 110 -8.38 1.62 13.08
N ALA A 111 -7.90 2.34 12.05
CA ALA A 111 -8.74 2.94 11.02
C ALA A 111 -9.52 1.89 10.22
N CYS A 112 -8.90 0.75 9.89
CA CYS A 112 -9.58 -0.37 9.23
C CYS A 112 -10.72 -0.93 10.09
N ARG A 113 -10.52 -1.07 11.41
CA ARG A 113 -11.61 -1.50 12.31
C ARG A 113 -12.76 -0.50 12.35
N GLU A 114 -12.47 0.80 12.32
CA GLU A 114 -13.49 1.84 12.26
C GLU A 114 -14.23 1.83 10.92
N GLN A 115 -13.52 1.63 9.82
CA GLN A 115 -14.12 1.45 8.49
C GLN A 115 -15.01 0.22 8.42
N ASP A 116 -14.61 -0.91 9.02
CA ASP A 116 -15.44 -2.13 9.07
C ASP A 116 -16.77 -1.88 9.80
N ILE A 117 -16.71 -1.16 10.93
CA ILE A 117 -17.91 -0.75 11.67
C ILE A 117 -18.78 0.17 10.81
N GLY A 118 -18.17 1.17 10.17
CA GLY A 118 -18.88 2.09 9.27
C GLY A 118 -19.53 1.38 8.08
N ALA A 119 -18.83 0.41 7.48
CA ALA A 119 -19.36 -0.41 6.38
C ALA A 119 -20.57 -1.24 6.82
N SER A 120 -20.55 -1.81 8.03
CA SER A 120 -21.69 -2.52 8.60
C SER A 120 -22.91 -1.60 8.75
N GLN A 121 -22.72 -0.39 9.28
CA GLN A 121 -23.79 0.60 9.45
C GLN A 121 -24.36 1.06 8.11
N ILE A 122 -23.51 1.28 7.10
CA ILE A 122 -23.96 1.62 5.74
C ILE A 122 -24.81 0.49 5.17
N ASN A 123 -24.37 -0.76 5.33
CA ASN A 123 -25.12 -1.92 4.84
C ASN A 123 -26.50 -2.04 5.51
N GLU A 124 -26.60 -1.81 6.82
CA GLU A 124 -27.89 -1.77 7.54
C GLU A 124 -28.81 -0.65 7.00
N ALA A 125 -28.26 0.55 6.79
CA ALA A 125 -29.03 1.66 6.23
C ALA A 125 -29.55 1.37 4.81
N ILE A 126 -28.75 0.70 3.98
CA ILE A 126 -29.16 0.27 2.63
C ILE A 126 -30.31 -0.73 2.71
N GLN A 127 -30.25 -1.71 3.62
CA GLN A 127 -31.34 -2.66 3.81
C GLN A 127 -32.63 -1.97 4.28
N GLN A 128 -32.52 -0.97 5.14
CA GLN A 128 -33.67 -0.18 5.57
C GLN A 128 -34.26 0.65 4.41
N LEU A 129 -33.42 1.26 3.57
CA LEU A 129 -33.86 1.98 2.38
C LEU A 129 -34.56 1.05 1.37
N ASP A 130 -34.06 -0.16 1.19
CA ASP A 130 -34.71 -1.17 0.35
C ASP A 130 -36.12 -1.49 0.86
N LYS A 131 -36.28 -1.69 2.18
CA LYS A 131 -37.59 -1.90 2.80
C LYS A 131 -38.56 -0.74 2.56
N VAL A 132 -38.10 0.50 2.73
CA VAL A 132 -38.93 1.70 2.46
C VAL A 132 -39.28 1.79 0.98
N THR A 133 -38.36 1.46 0.08
CA THR A 133 -38.58 1.46 -1.36
C THR A 133 -39.65 0.43 -1.75
N GLN A 134 -39.60 -0.78 -1.19
CA GLN A 134 -40.62 -1.81 -1.38
C GLN A 134 -41.99 -1.37 -0.84
N GLN A 135 -42.03 -0.74 0.33
CA GLN A 135 -43.26 -0.21 0.90
C GLN A 135 -43.86 0.90 0.03
N ASN A 136 -43.03 1.81 -0.51
CA ASN A 136 -43.47 2.86 -1.41
C ASN A 136 -44.01 2.31 -2.74
N ALA A 137 -43.40 1.24 -3.26
CA ALA A 137 -43.89 0.56 -4.45
C ALA A 137 -45.29 -0.05 -4.19
N GLY A 138 -45.44 -0.80 -3.10
CA GLY A 138 -46.74 -1.37 -2.71
C GLY A 138 -47.82 -0.32 -2.45
N ALA A 139 -47.48 0.77 -1.77
CA ALA A 139 -48.41 1.89 -1.55
C ALA A 139 -48.81 2.58 -2.87
N SER A 140 -47.89 2.64 -3.84
CA SER A 140 -48.18 3.19 -5.17
C SER A 140 -49.10 2.26 -5.98
N GLU A 141 -48.93 0.95 -5.86
CA GLU A 141 -49.84 -0.05 -6.45
C GLU A 141 -51.25 0.05 -5.84
N GLU A 142 -51.35 0.12 -4.51
CA GLU A 142 -52.62 0.27 -3.80
C GLU A 142 -53.32 1.59 -4.16
N MET A 143 -52.55 2.68 -4.26
CA MET A 143 -53.07 3.99 -4.69
C MET A 143 -53.56 3.96 -6.15
N SER A 144 -52.86 3.26 -7.04
CA SER A 144 -53.31 3.08 -8.43
C SER A 144 -54.62 2.30 -8.50
N ALA A 145 -54.73 1.19 -7.77
CA ALA A 145 -55.96 0.39 -7.69
C ALA A 145 -57.13 1.20 -7.13
N THR A 146 -56.90 1.97 -6.06
CA THR A 146 -57.91 2.86 -5.47
C THR A 146 -58.36 3.94 -6.46
N SER A 147 -57.42 4.48 -7.25
CA SER A 147 -57.72 5.49 -8.27
C SER A 147 -58.58 4.92 -9.40
N GLU A 148 -58.32 3.67 -9.82
CA GLU A 148 -59.14 2.95 -10.80
C GLU A 148 -60.55 2.66 -10.26
N GLU A 149 -60.68 2.24 -9.00
CA GLU A 149 -61.97 1.99 -8.36
C GLU A 149 -62.80 3.27 -8.20
N LEU A 150 -62.17 4.37 -7.79
CA LEU A 150 -62.81 5.69 -7.73
C LEU A 150 -63.25 6.18 -9.11
N ALA A 151 -62.46 5.93 -10.17
CA ALA A 151 -62.84 6.26 -11.53
C ALA A 151 -64.07 5.46 -11.99
N ALA A 152 -64.11 4.14 -11.70
CA ALA A 152 -65.25 3.30 -12.00
C ALA A 152 -66.54 3.76 -11.27
N GLN A 153 -66.43 4.10 -9.98
CA GLN A 153 -67.56 4.64 -9.20
C GLN A 153 -68.06 5.99 -9.76
N ALA A 154 -67.14 6.85 -10.21
CA ALA A 154 -67.50 8.12 -10.83
C ALA A 154 -68.25 7.92 -12.16
N GLU A 155 -67.82 6.96 -12.99
CA GLU A 155 -68.52 6.58 -14.22
C GLU A 155 -69.93 6.02 -13.94
N GLU A 156 -70.07 5.17 -12.92
CA GLU A 156 -71.37 4.63 -12.49
C GLU A 156 -72.32 5.74 -12.02
N LEU A 157 -71.82 6.68 -11.22
CA LEU A 157 -72.59 7.84 -10.78
C LEU A 157 -73.03 8.71 -11.98
N GLN A 158 -72.13 8.96 -12.93
CA GLN A 158 -72.44 9.73 -14.13
C GLN A 158 -73.51 9.03 -14.99
N ALA A 159 -73.43 7.71 -15.15
CA ALA A 159 -74.45 6.91 -15.82
C ALA A 159 -75.81 6.98 -15.12
N SER A 160 -75.81 6.90 -13.78
CA SER A 160 -77.02 7.02 -12.96
C SER A 160 -77.67 8.40 -13.08
N ILE A 161 -76.87 9.47 -13.12
CA ILE A 161 -77.37 10.84 -13.31
C ILE A 161 -77.89 11.03 -14.75
N ALA A 162 -77.27 10.41 -15.76
CA ALA A 162 -77.69 10.53 -17.17
C ALA A 162 -79.11 9.98 -17.44
N PHE A 163 -79.60 9.06 -16.62
CA PHE A 163 -81.00 8.60 -16.66
C PHE A 163 -81.99 9.74 -16.32
N PHE A 164 -81.61 10.63 -15.40
CA PHE A 164 -82.43 11.76 -15.02
C PHE A 164 -82.33 12.86 -16.08
N LYS A 165 -83.27 12.85 -17.03
CA LYS A 165 -83.50 13.98 -17.94
C LYS A 165 -84.05 15.16 -17.15
N VAL A 166 -83.16 16.07 -16.77
CA VAL A 166 -83.56 17.40 -16.34
C VAL A 166 -84.02 18.15 -17.58
N ASP A 167 -85.26 18.63 -17.55
CA ASP A 167 -85.81 19.46 -18.62
C ASP A 167 -84.91 20.70 -18.78
N GLN A 168 -84.04 20.70 -19.79
CA GLN A 168 -83.55 21.92 -20.43
C GLN A 168 -84.64 22.55 -21.32
N ALA A 169 -85.92 22.34 -20.97
CA ALA A 169 -87.05 23.11 -21.48
C ALA A 169 -87.07 24.53 -20.87
N ASN A 170 -85.96 25.27 -21.00
CA ASN A 170 -85.92 26.73 -21.16
C ASN A 170 -84.49 27.32 -21.15
N ALA A 171 -83.54 26.71 -21.86
CA ALA A 171 -82.37 27.43 -22.38
C ALA A 171 -82.43 27.40 -23.91
N ARG A 172 -83.34 28.23 -24.40
CA ARG A 172 -83.57 28.60 -25.78
C ARG A 172 -82.26 28.71 -26.56
N LYS A 173 -82.26 28.04 -27.71
CA LYS A 173 -81.41 28.34 -28.87
C LYS A 173 -81.26 29.86 -29.04
N THR A 174 -80.07 30.35 -28.76
CA THR A 174 -79.53 31.55 -29.41
C THR A 174 -78.14 31.20 -29.90
N GLN A 175 -78.10 30.73 -31.14
CA GLN A 175 -76.95 30.98 -32.00
C GLN A 175 -76.80 32.50 -32.10
N THR A 176 -75.76 33.04 -31.47
CA THR A 176 -75.17 34.31 -31.86
C THR A 176 -73.69 34.07 -32.02
N VAL A 177 -73.30 34.02 -33.29
CA VAL A 177 -71.93 34.11 -33.77
C VAL A 177 -71.32 35.41 -33.23
N HIS A 178 -70.35 35.32 -32.31
CA HIS A 178 -69.41 36.40 -32.08
C HIS A 178 -67.99 35.88 -31.91
N GLN A 179 -67.20 36.32 -32.87
CA GLN A 179 -65.78 36.21 -33.13
C GLN A 179 -64.90 36.60 -31.94
N PRO A 180 -63.80 35.88 -31.65
CA PRO A 180 -62.78 36.36 -30.72
C PRO A 180 -61.85 37.35 -31.45
N VAL A 181 -61.74 38.57 -30.92
CA VAL A 181 -60.67 39.52 -31.25
C VAL A 181 -59.78 39.68 -30.02
N HIS A 182 -58.65 38.97 -30.01
CA HIS A 182 -57.43 39.43 -29.36
C HIS A 182 -56.22 38.71 -30.00
N ALA A 183 -55.41 39.51 -30.72
CA ALA A 183 -54.00 39.24 -30.99
C ALA A 183 -53.15 40.07 -29.99
N PRO A 184 -51.81 39.96 -29.90
CA PRO A 184 -50.88 39.13 -30.70
C PRO A 184 -49.79 38.40 -29.87
N ALA A 185 -49.09 37.43 -30.49
CA ALA A 185 -47.63 37.25 -30.35
C ALA A 185 -47.13 36.08 -31.24
N SER A 186 -46.33 36.42 -32.26
CA SER A 186 -45.33 35.54 -32.90
C SER A 186 -44.12 35.35 -31.96
N PRO A 187 -43.20 34.38 -32.11
CA PRO A 187 -42.66 33.75 -33.35
C PRO A 187 -42.53 32.20 -33.20
N ALA A 188 -41.90 31.35 -34.01
CA ALA A 188 -40.94 31.43 -35.11
C ALA A 188 -41.04 30.13 -35.95
N LYS A 189 -40.60 30.19 -37.20
CA LYS A 189 -40.49 29.06 -38.13
C LYS A 189 -39.28 28.18 -37.80
N SER A 190 -39.43 26.86 -37.83
CA SER A 190 -38.36 25.96 -38.30
C SER A 190 -38.90 24.65 -38.88
N ARG A 191 -38.43 24.39 -40.10
CA ARG A 191 -38.58 23.27 -41.04
C ARG A 191 -38.68 21.84 -40.46
N PRO A 192 -39.33 20.90 -41.17
CA PRO A 192 -39.26 19.47 -40.86
C PRO A 192 -38.04 18.83 -41.56
N VAL A 193 -37.40 17.87 -40.89
CA VAL A 193 -36.54 16.87 -41.54
C VAL A 193 -36.93 15.50 -41.01
N ALA A 194 -37.43 14.68 -41.91
CA ALA A 194 -37.65 13.25 -41.71
C ALA A 194 -36.30 12.52 -41.62
N LYS A 195 -36.18 11.57 -40.68
CA LYS A 195 -35.27 10.44 -40.84
C LYS A 195 -35.81 9.22 -40.08
N ALA A 196 -35.80 8.09 -40.78
CA ALA A 196 -36.32 6.78 -40.43
C ALA A 196 -35.70 6.17 -39.15
N PRO A 197 -36.38 5.21 -38.48
CA PRO A 197 -35.75 4.40 -37.46
C PRO A 197 -34.97 3.25 -38.12
N ALA A 198 -33.66 3.21 -37.86
CA ALA A 198 -32.82 2.05 -38.15
C ALA A 198 -32.98 1.02 -37.03
N ALA A 199 -33.19 -0.23 -37.44
CA ALA A 199 -33.27 -1.39 -36.57
C ALA A 199 -32.03 -1.54 -35.69
N ARG A 200 -32.23 -1.70 -34.39
CA ARG A 200 -31.24 -2.23 -33.45
C ARG A 200 -31.72 -3.58 -32.94
N THR A 201 -30.87 -4.58 -33.14
CA THR A 201 -30.95 -5.94 -32.63
C THR A 201 -31.10 -5.97 -31.10
N PRO A 202 -31.89 -6.88 -30.52
CA PRO A 202 -31.98 -7.02 -29.07
C PRO A 202 -30.72 -7.68 -28.52
N ALA A 203 -30.05 -7.00 -27.58
CA ALA A 203 -29.02 -7.59 -26.74
C ALA A 203 -29.64 -8.65 -25.81
N ALA A 204 -28.92 -9.75 -25.65
CA ALA A 204 -29.33 -10.91 -24.87
C ALA A 204 -29.67 -10.55 -23.41
N ARG A 205 -30.75 -11.14 -22.92
CA ARG A 205 -31.17 -11.10 -21.52
C ARG A 205 -30.08 -11.72 -20.65
N THR A 206 -29.57 -10.95 -19.69
CA THR A 206 -28.77 -11.48 -18.58
C THR A 206 -29.71 -12.15 -17.58
N ASP A 207 -29.62 -13.46 -17.44
CA ASP A 207 -30.34 -14.22 -16.43
C ASP A 207 -29.85 -13.86 -15.02
N ASN A 208 -30.70 -13.19 -14.24
CA ASN A 208 -30.50 -12.94 -12.81
C ASN A 208 -30.79 -14.20 -11.99
N SER A 209 -30.01 -15.27 -12.20
CA SER A 209 -30.13 -16.49 -11.42
C SER A 209 -29.42 -16.34 -10.05
N VAL A 210 -30.02 -16.94 -9.01
CA VAL A 210 -29.48 -16.96 -7.64
C VAL A 210 -28.06 -17.55 -7.58
N ALA A 211 -27.73 -18.45 -8.52
CA ALA A 211 -26.38 -19.02 -8.67
C ALA A 211 -25.35 -17.96 -9.11
N ALA A 212 -25.71 -17.04 -10.00
CA ALA A 212 -24.83 -15.96 -10.45
C ALA A 212 -24.60 -14.90 -9.36
N GLN A 213 -25.59 -14.69 -8.47
CA GLN A 213 -25.43 -13.82 -7.30
C GLN A 213 -24.53 -14.46 -6.22
N GLN A 214 -24.64 -15.77 -5.99
CA GLN A 214 -23.77 -16.49 -5.05
C GLN A 214 -22.29 -16.53 -5.49
N ALA A 215 -22.02 -16.52 -6.80
CA ALA A 215 -20.66 -16.42 -7.32
C ALA A 215 -20.01 -15.05 -7.06
N ARG A 216 -20.79 -13.96 -6.97
CA ARG A 216 -20.29 -12.61 -6.65
C ARG A 216 -20.10 -12.39 -5.14
N LEU A 217 -20.79 -13.16 -4.31
CA LEU A 217 -20.70 -13.13 -2.84
C LEU A 217 -19.49 -13.90 -2.29
N LYS A 218 -18.89 -14.80 -3.08
CA LYS A 218 -17.57 -15.37 -2.74
C LYS A 218 -16.51 -14.39 -3.23
N GLY A 219 -16.03 -13.55 -2.31
CA GLY A 219 -14.93 -12.63 -2.52
C GLY A 219 -13.70 -13.30 -3.14
N PHE A 220 -12.86 -12.48 -3.76
CA PHE A 220 -11.62 -12.86 -4.42
C PHE A 220 -10.71 -13.65 -3.45
N SER A 221 -10.77 -14.98 -3.50
CA SER A 221 -9.72 -15.81 -2.92
C SER A 221 -8.54 -15.73 -3.87
N LEU A 222 -7.55 -14.91 -3.51
CA LEU A 222 -6.24 -14.96 -4.15
C LEU A 222 -5.63 -16.33 -3.83
N ASP A 223 -5.74 -17.27 -4.76
CA ASP A 223 -5.10 -18.57 -4.66
C ASP A 223 -3.60 -18.40 -4.93
N MET A 224 -2.81 -18.32 -3.86
CA MET A 224 -1.34 -18.25 -3.94
C MET A 224 -0.70 -19.63 -4.22
N SER A 225 -1.47 -20.69 -4.49
CA SER A 225 -0.90 -22.00 -4.83
C SER A 225 -0.56 -22.16 -6.31
N MET A 226 -0.84 -21.16 -7.15
CA MET A 226 -0.56 -21.16 -8.60
C MET A 226 0.56 -20.18 -8.98
N GLY A 227 1.59 -20.06 -8.13
CA GLY A 227 2.84 -19.35 -8.44
C GLY A 227 3.90 -20.28 -9.04
N GLY A 228 3.54 -21.02 -10.10
CA GLY A 228 4.50 -21.77 -10.90
C GLY A 228 5.06 -20.89 -12.03
N PRO A 229 6.29 -21.15 -12.52
CA PRO A 229 6.89 -20.35 -13.57
C PRO A 229 5.99 -20.32 -14.80
N ASP A 230 5.62 -19.12 -15.24
CA ASP A 230 4.78 -18.90 -16.41
C ASP A 230 5.62 -18.64 -17.66
N ALA A 231 4.94 -18.49 -18.79
CA ALA A 231 5.60 -18.26 -20.07
C ALA A 231 6.34 -16.91 -20.13
N ASP A 232 5.96 -15.96 -19.26
CA ASP A 232 6.56 -14.63 -19.19
C ASP A 232 7.90 -14.67 -18.42
N ASP A 233 8.07 -15.61 -17.49
CA ASP A 233 9.35 -15.88 -16.80
C ASP A 233 10.47 -16.36 -17.75
N ALA A 234 10.12 -16.97 -18.90
CA ALA A 234 11.11 -17.46 -19.87
C ALA A 234 11.77 -16.32 -20.65
N GLU A 235 11.06 -15.23 -20.90
CA GLU A 235 11.55 -14.09 -21.69
C GLU A 235 12.55 -13.23 -20.87
N PHE A 236 12.48 -13.28 -19.53
CA PHE A 236 13.39 -12.54 -18.66
C PHE A 236 14.82 -13.12 -18.62
N LYS A 237 15.00 -14.43 -18.86
CA LYS A 237 16.33 -15.09 -18.79
C LYS A 237 17.21 -14.89 -20.01
N GLU A 238 16.68 -14.43 -21.14
CA GLU A 238 17.48 -14.17 -22.35
C GLU A 238 18.07 -12.76 -22.42
N SER A 239 17.76 -11.89 -21.45
CA SER A 239 18.23 -10.49 -21.43
C SER A 239 19.19 -10.12 -20.28
N ALA A 240 19.71 -11.12 -19.55
CA ALA A 240 20.70 -10.94 -18.48
C ALA A 240 22.05 -11.59 -18.81
#